data_AF-A0A8T3MCC6-F1
#
_entry.id   AF-A0A8T3MCC6-F1
#
_cell.length_a   1.000
_cell.length_b   1.000
_cell.length_c   1.000
_cell.angle_alpha   90.00
_cell.angle_beta   90.00
_cell.angle_gamma   90.00
#
_symmetry.space_group_name_H-M   'P 1'
#
loop_
_entity.id
_entity.type
_entity.pdbx_description
1 polymer ?
#
loop_
_entity_poly.entity_id
_entity_poly.type
_entity_poly.pdbx_seq_one_letter_code
_entity_poly.pdbx_strand_id
1 'polypeptide(L)'
;MRPRERRPGPALPLTLVVVLATALGACGTSTDRSAPPLVTGDPPTDRIPIIVDTDLDLSDVAALAVLLRDPAVDVRALTIAPTGTGVTNCASARLVGQYVLEEFGAAGIPFACGRVDPGPDGLRFPDEWRLNANAGWGLAMTPRPNVGVPEDAVTLLARAVDESPSAPTIVALGPWTNLEDVATADPTIADRIAAIHAMGGAVDVPGNVIVGDLAAADGLEWNFAADPSAVTAVFATETPISLVPLDATDDVPIPPELADRLAEDHAAAGADLLYELVQRVPARITGEGQQLWDELAALTVSAPDLVSWEDATLLAEVTGRVIRAEAGRPVRIATSADREAVEAAFLGALRVGAPRVTPFEPAGAFTARWDGSTCALEMDGDLRAGVATLTFENSTGKPAGVEIAGIREPRTWQELRDLLPTLDIETAPLPDWIIDAGGAADEPGAGGSIMGSVTLEAGTYGPVCMIGSWPDVKFHPGQPFVVAAP
;
A
#
# COMPACT_ATOMS: atom_id res chain seq x y z
N MET A 1 31.20 -27.19 48.69
CA MET A 1 32.00 -27.04 47.45
C MET A 1 32.68 -28.36 47.16
N ARG A 2 32.55 -28.81 45.90
CA ARG A 2 32.76 -30.15 45.30
C ARG A 2 34.27 -30.47 45.05
N PRO A 3 34.71 -31.49 44.26
CA PRO A 3 34.10 -32.75 43.75
C PRO A 3 35.01 -34.01 43.78
N ARG A 4 34.42 -35.15 43.36
CA ARG A 4 35.05 -36.39 42.83
C ARG A 4 35.69 -36.20 41.44
N GLU A 5 36.91 -36.73 41.29
CA GLU A 5 37.37 -37.79 40.36
C GLU A 5 36.58 -38.04 39.04
N ARG A 6 37.14 -38.27 37.83
CA ARG A 6 38.30 -39.06 37.30
C ARG A 6 38.55 -38.62 35.82
N ARG A 7 39.78 -38.42 35.31
CA ARG A 7 40.71 -39.34 34.55
C ARG A 7 40.09 -40.12 33.36
N PRO A 8 40.87 -40.58 32.35
CA PRO A 8 42.13 -40.11 31.70
C PRO A 8 42.11 -40.22 30.13
N GLY A 9 43.07 -39.62 29.40
CA GLY A 9 44.10 -40.40 28.68
C GLY A 9 44.08 -40.21 27.14
N PRO A 10 45.17 -40.49 26.39
CA PRO A 10 45.81 -39.49 25.51
C PRO A 10 46.08 -39.89 24.03
N ALA A 11 46.44 -38.88 23.20
CA ALA A 11 47.45 -38.84 22.11
C ALA A 11 47.27 -39.79 20.88
N LEU A 12 47.57 -39.49 19.59
CA LEU A 12 48.34 -38.47 18.85
C LEU A 12 47.92 -38.55 17.32
N PRO A 13 48.64 -38.04 16.29
CA PRO A 13 48.20 -37.01 15.32
C PRO A 13 48.11 -37.49 13.83
N LEU A 14 47.97 -36.55 12.87
CA LEU A 14 48.83 -36.36 11.66
C LEU A 14 48.08 -35.96 10.36
N THR A 15 48.62 -34.92 9.71
CA THR A 15 48.72 -34.63 8.25
C THR A 15 47.52 -34.24 7.38
N LEU A 16 47.64 -33.00 6.89
CA LEU A 16 47.07 -32.42 5.67
C LEU A 16 48.04 -32.70 4.50
N VAL A 17 47.55 -33.07 3.30
CA VAL A 17 48.06 -32.64 1.97
C VAL A 17 47.14 -33.18 0.85
N VAL A 18 46.84 -32.24 -0.05
CA VAL A 18 46.16 -32.18 -1.34
C VAL A 18 46.32 -33.38 -2.30
N VAL A 19 45.24 -33.75 -3.00
CA VAL A 19 45.28 -34.30 -4.38
C VAL A 19 44.12 -33.73 -5.22
N LEU A 20 44.47 -33.20 -6.39
CA LEU A 20 43.62 -32.68 -7.47
C LEU A 20 42.84 -33.78 -8.21
N ALA A 21 41.60 -33.46 -8.62
CA ALA A 21 40.96 -33.93 -9.85
C ALA A 21 39.98 -32.83 -10.29
N THR A 22 40.08 -32.22 -11.47
CA THR A 22 39.30 -32.57 -12.69
C THR A 22 39.64 -31.49 -13.75
N ALA A 23 40.03 -31.88 -14.98
CA ALA A 23 39.22 -32.14 -16.18
C ALA A 23 39.07 -30.90 -17.10
N LEU A 24 39.64 -31.06 -18.29
CA LEU A 24 39.49 -30.20 -19.47
C LEU A 24 38.11 -30.36 -20.11
N GLY A 25 37.53 -29.22 -20.52
CA GLY A 25 36.92 -29.02 -21.85
C GLY A 25 35.54 -29.62 -22.11
N ALA A 26 34.53 -28.77 -22.31
CA ALA A 26 34.10 -28.35 -23.65
C ALA A 26 32.77 -27.57 -23.58
N CYS A 27 32.63 -26.64 -24.52
CA CYS A 27 31.47 -25.79 -24.76
C CYS A 27 30.16 -26.56 -24.89
N GLY A 28 29.12 -26.04 -24.24
CA GLY A 28 27.72 -26.36 -24.51
C GLY A 28 26.90 -25.07 -24.38
N THR A 29 26.50 -24.51 -25.52
CA THR A 29 25.48 -23.48 -25.61
C THR A 29 24.15 -24.06 -25.13
N SER A 30 23.60 -23.51 -24.05
CA SER A 30 22.16 -23.58 -23.75
C SER A 30 21.84 -22.53 -22.69
N THR A 31 21.33 -21.39 -23.12
CA THR A 31 20.52 -20.51 -22.28
C THR A 31 19.18 -21.19 -22.09
N ASP A 32 19.12 -22.18 -21.20
CA ASP A 32 17.84 -22.65 -20.69
C ASP A 32 17.49 -21.75 -19.51
N ARG A 33 16.91 -20.58 -19.82
CA ARG A 33 16.10 -19.85 -18.84
C ARG A 33 14.87 -20.72 -18.63
N SER A 34 14.99 -21.75 -17.79
CA SER A 34 13.84 -22.42 -17.24
C SER A 34 13.03 -21.35 -16.52
N ALA A 35 11.89 -20.99 -17.10
CA ALA A 35 10.93 -20.11 -16.46
C ALA A 35 10.69 -20.61 -15.03
N PRO A 36 10.71 -19.74 -14.01
CA PRO A 36 10.34 -20.16 -12.67
C PRO A 36 8.93 -20.76 -12.75
N PRO A 37 8.67 -21.88 -12.06
CA PRO A 37 7.39 -22.56 -12.17
C PRO A 37 6.28 -21.58 -11.75
N LEU A 38 5.26 -21.47 -12.60
CA LEU A 38 3.97 -20.92 -12.22
C LEU A 38 3.48 -21.67 -10.98
N VAL A 39 2.90 -20.95 -10.01
CA VAL A 39 2.23 -21.54 -8.85
C VAL A 39 0.95 -22.23 -9.34
N THR A 40 1.11 -23.39 -9.97
CA THR A 40 0.03 -24.28 -10.41
C THR A 40 0.41 -25.71 -10.08
N GLY A 41 0.54 -25.96 -8.79
CA GLY A 41 0.61 -27.29 -8.18
C GLY A 41 0.29 -27.11 -6.71
N ASP A 42 -0.39 -28.08 -6.09
CA ASP A 42 -0.60 -28.07 -4.65
C ASP A 42 0.75 -27.84 -3.97
N PRO A 43 0.90 -26.76 -3.18
CA PRO A 43 2.18 -26.44 -2.57
C PRO A 43 2.59 -27.55 -1.60
N PRO A 44 3.91 -27.69 -1.31
CA PRO A 44 4.35 -28.53 -0.21
C PRO A 44 3.64 -28.13 1.07
N THR A 45 3.33 -29.10 1.93
CA THR A 45 2.56 -28.96 3.19
C THR A 45 3.21 -28.08 4.28
N ASP A 46 4.21 -27.26 3.94
CA ASP A 46 5.05 -26.47 4.87
C ASP A 46 4.78 -24.95 4.81
N ARG A 47 3.75 -24.48 4.08
CA ARG A 47 3.39 -23.05 3.98
C ARG A 47 2.33 -22.67 5.01
N ILE A 48 2.34 -21.42 5.47
CA ILE A 48 1.37 -20.84 6.40
C ILE A 48 0.09 -20.52 5.62
N PRO A 49 -1.04 -21.21 5.85
CA PRO A 49 -2.29 -20.87 5.20
C PRO A 49 -2.84 -19.58 5.80
N ILE A 50 -3.15 -18.61 4.95
CA ILE A 50 -3.73 -17.33 5.36
C ILE A 50 -5.00 -16.99 4.60
N ILE A 51 -5.88 -16.24 5.25
CA ILE A 51 -6.98 -15.52 4.62
C ILE A 51 -6.71 -14.05 4.85
N VAL A 52 -6.70 -13.25 3.80
CA VAL A 52 -6.44 -11.81 3.91
C VAL A 52 -7.78 -11.08 3.97
N ASP A 53 -7.97 -10.28 5.00
CA ASP A 53 -9.07 -9.32 5.11
C ASP A 53 -8.52 -7.90 4.94
N THR A 54 -8.96 -7.19 3.91
CA THR A 54 -8.34 -5.95 3.43
C THR A 54 -9.40 -4.92 3.11
N ASP A 55 -9.08 -3.63 3.11
CA ASP A 55 -9.97 -2.61 2.53
C ASP A 55 -9.52 -2.18 1.11
N LEU A 56 -8.43 -2.74 0.58
CA LEU A 56 -7.80 -2.40 -0.70
C LEU A 56 -7.40 -0.92 -0.82
N ASP A 57 -6.92 -0.30 0.26
CA ASP A 57 -6.12 0.92 0.12
C ASP A 57 -4.78 0.62 -0.57
N LEU A 58 -4.02 1.67 -0.85
CA LEU A 58 -2.74 1.59 -1.52
C LEU A 58 -1.74 0.72 -0.73
N SER A 59 -1.67 0.88 0.59
CA SER A 59 -0.83 0.09 1.48
C SER A 59 -1.25 -1.38 1.50
N ASP A 60 -2.54 -1.69 1.46
CA ASP A 60 -3.04 -3.06 1.31
C ASP A 60 -2.61 -3.69 -0.01
N VAL A 61 -2.63 -2.93 -1.11
CA VAL A 61 -2.18 -3.43 -2.41
C VAL A 61 -0.68 -3.77 -2.37
N ALA A 62 0.14 -2.95 -1.68
CA ALA A 62 1.54 -3.24 -1.45
C ALA A 62 1.76 -4.46 -0.52
N ALA A 63 0.96 -4.59 0.54
CA ALA A 63 0.96 -5.73 1.46
C ALA A 63 0.55 -7.03 0.75
N LEU A 64 -0.45 -6.98 -0.13
CA LEU A 64 -0.84 -8.11 -0.99
C LEU A 64 0.30 -8.51 -1.93
N ALA A 65 1.06 -7.54 -2.47
CA ALA A 65 2.23 -7.84 -3.29
C ALA A 65 3.29 -8.64 -2.51
N VAL A 66 3.49 -8.31 -1.22
CA VAL A 66 4.36 -9.07 -0.31
C VAL A 66 3.81 -10.49 -0.09
N LEU A 67 2.55 -10.61 0.34
CA LEU A 67 1.94 -11.90 0.73
C LEU A 67 1.82 -12.87 -0.44
N LEU A 68 1.40 -12.40 -1.62
CA LEU A 68 1.21 -13.23 -2.82
C LEU A 68 2.54 -13.76 -3.40
N ARG A 69 3.67 -13.14 -3.04
CA ARG A 69 5.00 -13.54 -3.50
C ARG A 69 5.84 -14.25 -2.44
N ASP A 70 5.36 -14.29 -1.21
CA ASP A 70 6.07 -14.94 -0.13
C ASP A 70 6.06 -16.49 -0.29
N PRO A 71 7.23 -17.14 -0.45
CA PRO A 71 7.31 -18.59 -0.57
C PRO A 71 6.87 -19.34 0.70
N ALA A 72 6.79 -18.69 1.86
CA ALA A 72 6.33 -19.29 3.11
C ALA A 72 4.81 -19.20 3.31
N VAL A 73 4.10 -18.40 2.51
CA VAL A 73 2.67 -18.11 2.68
C VAL A 73 1.81 -18.78 1.60
N ASP A 74 0.62 -19.23 1.98
CA ASP A 74 -0.40 -19.81 1.11
C ASP A 74 -1.72 -19.03 1.26
N VAL A 75 -1.95 -18.05 0.36
CA VAL A 75 -3.14 -17.19 0.38
C VAL A 75 -4.35 -17.95 -0.14
N ARG A 76 -5.33 -18.17 0.74
CA ARG A 76 -6.51 -19.02 0.49
C ARG A 76 -7.72 -18.28 -0.04
N ALA A 77 -7.92 -17.07 0.44
CA ALA A 77 -9.03 -16.22 0.09
C ALA A 77 -8.70 -14.76 0.42
N LEU A 78 -9.42 -13.86 -0.25
CA LEU A 78 -9.39 -12.43 0.01
C LEU A 78 -10.81 -11.94 0.37
N THR A 79 -11.00 -11.44 1.58
CA THR A 79 -12.21 -10.71 1.95
C THR A 79 -11.94 -9.22 1.96
N ILE A 80 -12.88 -8.44 1.41
CA ILE A 80 -12.73 -7.01 1.25
C ILE A 80 -13.72 -6.32 2.17
N ALA A 81 -13.25 -5.46 3.07
CA ALA A 81 -14.00 -4.68 4.03
C ALA A 81 -14.21 -3.24 3.49
N PRO A 82 -15.36 -2.94 2.84
CA PRO A 82 -15.58 -1.63 2.23
C PRO A 82 -15.91 -0.50 3.22
N THR A 83 -15.56 -0.70 4.49
CA THR A 83 -15.71 0.23 5.61
C THR A 83 -14.43 1.03 5.90
N GLY A 84 -13.30 0.67 5.28
CA GLY A 84 -11.99 1.29 5.45
C GLY A 84 -11.71 2.56 4.63
N THR A 85 -10.42 2.92 4.52
CA THR A 85 -9.90 3.99 3.64
C THR A 85 -10.07 3.60 2.18
N GLY A 86 -9.90 2.31 1.89
CA GLY A 86 -9.86 1.77 0.55
C GLY A 86 -11.21 1.78 -0.18
N VAL A 87 -11.49 0.71 -0.94
CA VAL A 87 -12.70 0.64 -1.78
C VAL A 87 -13.95 0.72 -0.92
N THR A 88 -14.96 1.48 -1.36
CA THR A 88 -16.15 1.77 -0.52
C THR A 88 -17.41 1.02 -0.93
N ASN A 89 -17.32 0.21 -1.97
CA ASN A 89 -18.45 -0.52 -2.52
C ASN A 89 -17.99 -1.79 -3.22
N CYS A 90 -18.86 -2.78 -3.24
CA CYS A 90 -18.52 -4.08 -3.81
C CYS A 90 -18.29 -4.10 -5.33
N ALA A 91 -18.76 -3.09 -6.07
CA ALA A 91 -18.46 -3.02 -7.50
C ALA A 91 -16.99 -2.64 -7.72
N SER A 92 -16.50 -1.65 -6.99
CA SER A 92 -15.10 -1.20 -7.02
C SER A 92 -14.18 -2.25 -6.39
N ALA A 93 -14.58 -2.83 -5.25
CA ALA A 93 -13.86 -3.93 -4.60
C ALA A 93 -13.62 -5.10 -5.55
N ARG A 94 -14.62 -5.49 -6.34
CA ARG A 94 -14.44 -6.55 -7.33
C ARG A 94 -13.48 -6.16 -8.43
N LEU A 95 -13.58 -4.93 -8.94
CA LEU A 95 -12.71 -4.46 -10.01
C LEU A 95 -11.25 -4.42 -9.57
N VAL A 96 -10.98 -3.76 -8.43
CA VAL A 96 -9.63 -3.60 -7.88
C VAL A 96 -9.06 -4.93 -7.42
N GLY A 97 -9.81 -5.70 -6.62
CA GLY A 97 -9.35 -7.01 -6.12
C GLY A 97 -9.05 -8.00 -7.25
N GLN A 98 -9.92 -8.06 -8.26
CA GLN A 98 -9.67 -8.89 -9.45
C GLN A 98 -8.42 -8.42 -10.20
N TYR A 99 -8.27 -7.12 -10.42
CA TYR A 99 -7.13 -6.56 -11.13
C TYR A 99 -5.82 -6.90 -10.43
N VAL A 100 -5.72 -6.64 -9.12
CA VAL A 100 -4.53 -6.94 -8.32
C VAL A 100 -4.18 -8.43 -8.41
N LEU A 101 -5.16 -9.33 -8.19
CA LEU A 101 -4.92 -10.77 -8.29
C LEU A 101 -4.47 -11.19 -9.70
N GLU A 102 -5.05 -10.63 -10.77
CA GLU A 102 -4.63 -10.91 -12.15
C GLU A 102 -3.20 -10.46 -12.44
N GLU A 103 -2.81 -9.26 -11.98
CA GLU A 103 -1.45 -8.72 -12.16
C GLU A 103 -0.37 -9.58 -11.48
N PHE A 104 -0.73 -10.29 -10.40
CA PHE A 104 0.15 -11.26 -9.74
C PHE A 104 0.05 -12.70 -10.29
N GLY A 105 -0.83 -12.96 -11.26
CA GLY A 105 -1.10 -14.31 -11.79
C GLY A 105 -1.86 -15.20 -10.80
N ALA A 106 -2.57 -14.59 -9.84
CA ALA A 106 -3.27 -15.21 -8.73
C ALA A 106 -4.81 -15.17 -8.90
N ALA A 107 -5.30 -15.05 -10.13
CA ALA A 107 -6.74 -14.97 -10.45
C ALA A 107 -7.59 -16.18 -10.00
N GLY A 108 -6.95 -17.27 -9.56
CA GLY A 108 -7.62 -18.43 -8.97
C GLY A 108 -7.98 -18.28 -7.49
N ILE A 109 -7.41 -17.29 -6.79
CA ILE A 109 -7.75 -17.03 -5.38
C ILE A 109 -9.16 -16.45 -5.32
N PRO A 110 -10.10 -17.07 -4.57
CA PRO A 110 -11.44 -16.55 -4.42
C PRO A 110 -11.42 -15.25 -3.62
N PHE A 111 -12.27 -14.30 -4.00
CA PHE A 111 -12.43 -13.05 -3.27
C PHE A 111 -13.90 -12.65 -3.15
N ALA A 112 -14.24 -11.98 -2.05
CA ALA A 112 -15.59 -11.53 -1.74
C ALA A 112 -15.59 -10.20 -0.99
N CYS A 113 -16.73 -9.51 -1.03
CA CYS A 113 -16.90 -8.19 -0.43
C CYS A 113 -17.89 -8.25 0.74
N GLY A 114 -17.57 -7.52 1.81
CA GLY A 114 -18.37 -7.37 3.01
C GLY A 114 -19.47 -6.32 2.91
N ARG A 115 -20.07 -6.00 4.07
CA ARG A 115 -21.04 -4.90 4.20
C ARG A 115 -20.35 -3.54 4.09
N VAL A 116 -21.05 -2.56 3.49
CA VAL A 116 -20.53 -1.20 3.19
C VAL A 116 -20.70 -0.18 4.31
N ASP A 117 -21.58 -0.49 5.26
CA ASP A 117 -21.80 0.35 6.43
C ASP A 117 -21.01 -0.26 7.58
N PRO A 118 -20.24 0.52 8.37
CA PRO A 118 -19.65 0.04 9.60
C PRO A 118 -20.71 -0.13 10.70
N GLY A 119 -20.34 -0.77 11.80
CA GLY A 119 -21.18 -0.87 12.98
C GLY A 119 -21.41 0.48 13.67
N PRO A 120 -22.14 0.50 14.80
CA PRO A 120 -22.39 1.71 15.57
C PRO A 120 -21.11 2.47 15.91
N ASP A 121 -21.19 3.79 15.90
CA ASP A 121 -20.09 4.71 16.23
C ASP A 121 -18.85 4.62 15.31
N GLY A 122 -18.97 3.93 14.17
CA GLY A 122 -17.93 3.87 13.14
C GLY A 122 -17.60 5.25 12.54
N LEU A 123 -16.32 5.58 12.50
CA LEU A 123 -15.82 6.79 11.87
C LEU A 123 -15.57 6.56 10.38
N ARG A 124 -16.13 7.44 9.56
CA ARG A 124 -15.92 7.39 8.12
C ARG A 124 -14.61 8.07 7.75
N PHE A 125 -13.79 7.41 6.94
CA PHE A 125 -12.64 8.05 6.29
C PHE A 125 -13.05 9.25 5.43
N PRO A 126 -12.14 10.21 5.20
CA PRO A 126 -12.37 11.34 4.29
C PRO A 126 -12.86 10.88 2.91
N ASP A 127 -13.86 11.58 2.35
CA ASP A 127 -14.49 11.18 1.08
C ASP A 127 -13.53 11.19 -0.10
N GLU A 128 -12.55 12.11 -0.11
CA GLU A 128 -11.54 12.19 -1.17
C GLU A 128 -10.71 10.91 -1.28
N TRP A 129 -10.20 10.40 -0.15
CA TRP A 129 -9.36 9.19 -0.11
C TRP A 129 -10.15 7.97 -0.61
N ARG A 130 -11.37 7.85 -0.10
CA ARG A 130 -12.35 6.83 -0.46
C ARG A 130 -12.72 6.81 -1.95
N LEU A 131 -12.86 7.97 -2.58
CA LEU A 131 -13.18 8.07 -4.00
C LEU A 131 -12.01 7.62 -4.88
N ASN A 132 -10.77 7.97 -4.50
CA ASN A 132 -9.56 7.56 -5.22
C ASN A 132 -9.32 6.04 -5.15
N ALA A 133 -9.57 5.43 -3.99
CA ALA A 133 -9.47 3.98 -3.84
C ALA A 133 -10.48 3.22 -4.72
N ASN A 134 -11.70 3.72 -4.90
CA ASN A 134 -12.67 3.13 -5.83
C ASN A 134 -12.20 3.15 -7.29
N ALA A 135 -11.40 4.15 -7.66
CA ALA A 135 -10.75 4.24 -8.95
C ALA A 135 -9.45 3.42 -9.04
N GLY A 136 -9.13 2.61 -8.01
CA GLY A 136 -7.90 1.86 -7.89
C GLY A 136 -6.66 2.75 -7.94
N TRP A 137 -6.75 3.96 -7.35
CA TRP A 137 -5.65 4.93 -7.36
C TRP A 137 -5.16 5.28 -8.78
N GLY A 138 -6.09 5.25 -9.75
CA GLY A 138 -5.83 5.55 -11.15
C GLY A 138 -5.32 4.37 -11.98
N LEU A 139 -5.10 3.19 -11.39
CA LEU A 139 -4.68 1.98 -12.12
C LEU A 139 -5.58 1.73 -13.35
N ALA A 140 -4.95 1.40 -14.48
CA ALA A 140 -5.65 1.16 -15.74
C ALA A 140 -6.32 -0.21 -15.74
N MET A 141 -7.46 -0.31 -15.07
CA MET A 141 -8.22 -1.54 -14.93
C MET A 141 -9.20 -1.71 -16.09
N THR A 142 -9.15 -2.86 -16.78
CA THR A 142 -10.16 -3.19 -17.79
C THR A 142 -11.42 -3.69 -17.09
N PRO A 143 -12.58 -3.02 -17.23
CA PRO A 143 -13.82 -3.50 -16.62
C PRO A 143 -14.18 -4.89 -17.14
N ARG A 144 -14.33 -5.86 -16.25
CA ARG A 144 -14.82 -7.20 -16.60
C ARG A 144 -16.32 -7.31 -16.30
N PRO A 145 -17.09 -8.05 -17.12
CA PRO A 145 -18.50 -8.33 -16.82
C PRO A 145 -18.61 -9.06 -15.48
N ASN A 146 -19.36 -8.49 -14.54
CA ASN A 146 -19.69 -9.15 -13.30
C ASN A 146 -20.75 -10.23 -13.57
N VAL A 147 -20.31 -11.48 -13.76
CA VAL A 147 -21.18 -12.62 -14.03
C VAL A 147 -21.36 -13.49 -12.78
N GLY A 148 -22.60 -13.59 -12.29
CA GLY A 148 -22.97 -14.43 -11.14
C GLY A 148 -23.55 -13.65 -9.97
N VAL A 149 -24.11 -14.39 -8.99
CA VAL A 149 -24.37 -13.83 -7.66
C VAL A 149 -23.04 -13.88 -6.92
N PRO A 150 -22.52 -12.74 -6.45
CA PRO A 150 -21.30 -12.71 -5.68
C PRO A 150 -21.51 -13.42 -4.35
N GLU A 151 -20.59 -14.30 -3.98
CA GLU A 151 -20.46 -14.75 -2.60
C GLU A 151 -20.12 -13.55 -1.72
N ASP A 152 -20.76 -13.44 -0.56
CA ASP A 152 -20.45 -12.41 0.45
C ASP A 152 -19.20 -12.81 1.25
N ALA A 153 -18.53 -11.82 1.85
CA ALA A 153 -17.28 -12.03 2.58
C ALA A 153 -17.42 -13.05 3.73
N VAL A 154 -18.56 -13.05 4.44
CA VAL A 154 -18.82 -13.97 5.56
C VAL A 154 -18.83 -15.42 5.09
N THR A 155 -19.59 -15.70 4.03
CA THR A 155 -19.67 -17.04 3.44
C THR A 155 -18.32 -17.50 2.91
N LEU A 156 -17.58 -16.62 2.20
CA LEU A 156 -16.25 -16.97 1.70
C LEU A 156 -15.26 -17.24 2.84
N LEU A 157 -15.22 -16.39 3.87
CA LEU A 157 -14.29 -16.53 4.99
C LEU A 157 -14.53 -17.85 5.72
N ALA A 158 -15.80 -18.15 6.06
CA ALA A 158 -16.16 -19.40 6.70
C ALA A 158 -15.76 -20.62 5.85
N ARG A 159 -16.05 -20.60 4.54
CA ARG A 159 -15.64 -21.67 3.63
C ARG A 159 -14.12 -21.83 3.56
N ALA A 160 -13.39 -20.72 3.43
CA ALA A 160 -11.93 -20.74 3.33
C ALA A 160 -11.28 -21.27 4.62
N VAL A 161 -11.85 -20.98 5.79
CA VAL A 161 -11.44 -21.59 7.07
C VAL A 161 -11.66 -23.09 7.04
N ASP A 162 -12.84 -23.55 6.61
CA ASP A 162 -13.19 -24.97 6.57
C ASP A 162 -12.40 -25.81 5.55
N GLU A 163 -12.10 -25.21 4.40
CA GLU A 163 -11.35 -25.86 3.32
C GLU A 163 -9.83 -25.75 3.50
N SER A 164 -9.38 -25.06 4.56
CA SER A 164 -7.96 -24.95 4.87
C SER A 164 -7.38 -26.27 5.40
N PRO A 165 -6.16 -26.69 4.98
CA PRO A 165 -5.53 -27.95 5.38
C PRO A 165 -5.14 -27.96 6.87
N SER A 166 -5.02 -26.78 7.46
CA SER A 166 -4.85 -26.53 8.89
C SER A 166 -5.56 -25.21 9.23
N ALA A 167 -5.80 -24.96 10.53
CA ALA A 167 -6.35 -23.69 10.99
C ALA A 167 -5.56 -22.51 10.37
N PRO A 168 -6.20 -21.64 9.57
CA PRO A 168 -5.51 -20.53 8.91
C PRO A 168 -5.32 -19.36 9.86
N THR A 169 -4.34 -18.51 9.54
CA THR A 169 -4.21 -17.17 10.15
C THR A 169 -5.03 -16.19 9.33
N ILE A 170 -5.87 -15.38 9.99
CA ILE A 170 -6.51 -14.23 9.34
C ILE A 170 -5.52 -13.08 9.39
N VAL A 171 -5.12 -12.57 8.22
CA VAL A 171 -4.28 -11.36 8.11
C VAL A 171 -5.22 -10.18 7.84
N ALA A 172 -5.47 -9.37 8.87
CA ALA A 172 -6.41 -8.25 8.80
C ALA A 172 -5.67 -6.92 8.61
N LEU A 173 -5.85 -6.30 7.44
CA LEU A 173 -5.20 -5.06 7.01
C LEU A 173 -6.18 -3.88 6.98
N GLY A 174 -7.49 -4.16 7.01
CA GLY A 174 -8.55 -3.16 7.10
C GLY A 174 -9.37 -3.24 8.38
N PRO A 175 -10.50 -2.53 8.46
CA PRO A 175 -11.42 -2.61 9.59
C PRO A 175 -12.04 -3.99 9.75
N TRP A 176 -12.20 -4.44 11.00
CA TRP A 176 -12.58 -5.81 11.33
C TRP A 176 -14.07 -6.15 11.15
N THR A 177 -14.79 -5.36 10.35
CA THR A 177 -16.22 -5.53 10.07
C THR A 177 -16.56 -6.95 9.59
N ASN A 178 -15.76 -7.50 8.67
CA ASN A 178 -15.97 -8.87 8.16
C ASN A 178 -15.72 -9.94 9.24
N LEU A 179 -14.77 -9.68 10.16
CA LEU A 179 -14.42 -10.59 11.26
C LEU A 179 -15.53 -10.62 12.32
N GLU A 180 -16.15 -9.48 12.63
CA GLU A 180 -17.37 -9.44 13.46
C GLU A 180 -18.52 -10.20 12.79
N ASP A 181 -18.77 -9.93 11.50
CA ASP A 181 -19.90 -10.51 10.79
C ASP A 181 -19.78 -12.04 10.74
N VAL A 182 -18.59 -12.58 10.49
CA VAL A 182 -18.38 -14.03 10.48
C VAL A 182 -18.44 -14.66 11.86
N ALA A 183 -17.90 -14.01 12.89
CA ALA A 183 -18.00 -14.49 14.27
C ALA A 183 -19.45 -14.45 14.78
N THR A 184 -20.25 -13.50 14.30
CA THR A 184 -21.69 -13.40 14.61
C THR A 184 -22.49 -14.49 13.90
N ALA A 185 -22.19 -14.75 12.63
CA ALA A 185 -22.86 -15.78 11.83
C ALA A 185 -22.50 -17.21 12.30
N ASP A 186 -21.24 -17.43 12.67
CA ASP A 186 -20.75 -18.67 13.24
C ASP A 186 -19.80 -18.42 14.44
N PRO A 187 -20.35 -18.40 15.67
CA PRO A 187 -19.56 -18.21 16.88
C PRO A 187 -18.47 -19.28 17.12
N THR A 188 -18.56 -20.44 16.47
CA THR A 188 -17.56 -21.52 16.61
C THR A 188 -16.38 -21.36 15.67
N ILE A 189 -16.40 -20.40 14.74
CA ILE A 189 -15.31 -20.17 13.79
C ILE A 189 -14.00 -19.80 14.49
N ALA A 190 -14.07 -19.14 15.65
CA ALA A 190 -12.92 -18.78 16.48
C ALA A 190 -12.05 -20.00 16.83
N ASP A 191 -12.64 -21.17 17.05
CA ASP A 191 -11.92 -22.40 17.39
C ASP A 191 -11.19 -23.03 16.19
N ARG A 192 -11.48 -22.56 14.97
CA ARG A 192 -10.95 -23.10 13.70
C ARG A 192 -9.95 -22.16 13.04
N ILE A 193 -9.73 -20.97 13.61
CA ILE A 193 -8.74 -19.99 13.18
C ILE A 193 -7.51 -20.11 14.08
N ALA A 194 -6.31 -20.11 13.51
CA ALA A 194 -5.07 -20.21 14.27
C ALA A 194 -4.77 -18.93 15.07
N ALA A 195 -4.92 -17.78 14.39
CA ALA A 195 -4.75 -16.45 14.96
C ALA A 195 -5.35 -15.39 14.03
N ILE A 196 -5.55 -14.20 14.57
CA ILE A 196 -5.68 -12.95 13.82
C ILE A 196 -4.34 -12.22 13.93
N HIS A 197 -3.73 -11.89 12.80
CA HIS A 197 -2.52 -11.08 12.71
C HIS A 197 -2.88 -9.79 11.97
N ALA A 198 -2.83 -8.65 12.65
CA ALA A 198 -3.51 -7.46 12.15
C ALA A 198 -2.65 -6.20 12.22
N MET A 199 -2.79 -5.33 11.21
CA MET A 199 -2.47 -3.92 11.34
C MET A 199 -3.62 -3.25 12.10
N GLY A 200 -3.31 -2.53 13.18
CA GLY A 200 -4.31 -1.69 13.84
C GLY A 200 -4.02 -1.38 15.30
N GLY A 201 -4.64 -0.30 15.77
CA GLY A 201 -4.48 0.24 17.12
C GLY A 201 -3.25 1.13 17.32
N ALA A 202 -3.30 1.94 18.37
CA ALA A 202 -2.21 2.74 18.90
C ALA A 202 -2.18 2.55 20.42
N VAL A 203 -1.22 1.76 20.92
CA VAL A 203 -1.27 1.25 22.30
C VAL A 203 -0.60 2.22 23.27
N ASP A 204 0.68 2.50 23.05
CA ASP A 204 1.50 3.36 23.89
C ASP A 204 1.97 4.64 23.15
N VAL A 205 1.46 4.87 21.94
CA VAL A 205 1.75 6.04 21.08
C VAL A 205 0.49 6.86 20.74
N PRO A 206 0.63 8.11 20.25
CA PRO A 206 -0.49 8.87 19.71
C PRO A 206 -1.16 8.17 18.51
N GLY A 207 -2.45 8.45 18.32
CA GLY A 207 -3.23 7.95 17.19
C GLY A 207 -3.04 8.76 15.90
N ASN A 208 -3.54 8.22 14.79
CA ASN A 208 -3.50 8.83 13.46
C ASN A 208 -4.86 9.39 12.98
N VAL A 209 -5.92 9.29 13.81
CA VAL A 209 -7.23 9.89 13.54
C VAL A 209 -7.26 11.34 14.04
N ILE A 210 -7.08 12.30 13.11
CA ILE A 210 -7.07 13.74 13.40
C ILE A 210 -8.16 14.42 12.55
N VAL A 211 -9.41 14.31 12.97
CA VAL A 211 -10.58 14.85 12.24
C VAL A 211 -11.57 15.50 13.19
N GLY A 212 -12.11 16.66 12.79
CA GLY A 212 -13.03 17.43 13.64
C GLY A 212 -12.38 17.83 14.96
N ASP A 213 -12.97 17.40 16.08
CA ASP A 213 -12.45 17.64 17.43
C ASP A 213 -11.49 16.55 17.93
N LEU A 214 -11.26 15.49 17.13
CA LEU A 214 -10.33 14.40 17.45
C LEU A 214 -8.89 14.81 17.13
N ALA A 215 -7.98 14.46 18.02
CA ALA A 215 -6.55 14.71 17.89
C ALA A 215 -5.75 13.43 18.12
N ALA A 216 -4.47 13.45 17.72
CA ALA A 216 -3.55 12.33 17.94
C ALA A 216 -3.50 11.87 19.42
N ALA A 217 -3.69 12.79 20.37
CA ALA A 217 -3.69 12.48 21.79
C ALA A 217 -4.87 11.58 22.24
N ASP A 218 -5.93 11.46 21.43
CA ASP A 218 -7.06 10.56 21.71
C ASP A 218 -6.68 9.08 21.49
N GLY A 219 -5.55 8.79 20.85
CA GLY A 219 -5.01 7.43 20.71
C GLY A 219 -5.85 6.54 19.79
N LEU A 220 -6.57 7.13 18.84
CA LEU A 220 -7.39 6.42 17.87
C LEU A 220 -6.57 6.09 16.62
N GLU A 221 -6.68 4.85 16.18
CA GLU A 221 -6.12 4.35 14.92
C GLU A 221 -7.27 4.08 13.94
N TRP A 222 -7.05 4.42 12.67
CA TRP A 222 -8.05 4.45 11.61
C TRP A 222 -8.80 3.13 11.37
N ASN A 223 -8.13 1.98 11.27
CA ASN A 223 -8.78 0.68 11.07
C ASN A 223 -9.73 0.34 12.23
N PHE A 224 -9.31 0.62 13.47
CA PHE A 224 -10.14 0.35 14.65
C PHE A 224 -11.25 1.39 14.85
N ALA A 225 -10.97 2.65 14.55
CA ALA A 225 -11.95 3.73 14.65
C ALA A 225 -13.02 3.65 13.55
N ALA A 226 -12.74 2.97 12.44
CA ALA A 226 -13.69 2.77 11.36
C ALA A 226 -14.87 1.85 11.74
N ASP A 227 -14.62 0.82 12.55
CA ASP A 227 -15.67 -0.02 13.14
C ASP A 227 -15.31 -0.46 14.57
N PRO A 228 -15.46 0.44 15.57
CA PRO A 228 -15.14 0.16 16.97
C PRO A 228 -15.91 -1.02 17.57
N SER A 229 -17.15 -1.20 17.11
CA SER A 229 -18.01 -2.28 17.57
C SER A 229 -17.48 -3.64 17.14
N ALA A 230 -16.98 -3.73 15.90
CA ALA A 230 -16.34 -4.94 15.40
C ALA A 230 -15.05 -5.27 16.17
N VAL A 231 -14.22 -4.27 16.49
CA VAL A 231 -13.03 -4.46 17.34
C VAL A 231 -13.42 -5.03 18.70
N THR A 232 -14.45 -4.46 19.34
CA THR A 232 -14.96 -4.95 20.63
C THR A 232 -15.46 -6.39 20.54
N ALA A 233 -16.22 -6.72 19.49
CA ALA A 233 -16.75 -8.06 19.26
C ALA A 233 -15.64 -9.10 19.05
N VAL A 234 -14.62 -8.78 18.25
CA VAL A 234 -13.48 -9.67 17.99
C VAL A 234 -12.59 -9.80 19.24
N PHE A 235 -12.34 -8.72 19.98
CA PHE A 235 -11.66 -8.80 21.27
C PHE A 235 -12.40 -9.70 22.26
N ALA A 236 -13.72 -9.82 22.19
CA ALA A 236 -14.48 -10.72 23.06
C ALA A 236 -14.38 -12.21 22.69
N THR A 237 -13.76 -12.57 21.55
CA THR A 237 -13.53 -13.96 21.15
C THR A 237 -12.32 -14.57 21.88
N GLU A 238 -12.13 -15.89 21.83
CA GLU A 238 -10.93 -16.54 22.35
C GLU A 238 -9.81 -16.70 21.29
N THR A 239 -10.04 -16.24 20.05
CA THR A 239 -9.06 -16.32 18.95
C THR A 239 -7.77 -15.58 19.32
N PRO A 240 -6.57 -16.18 19.22
CA PRO A 240 -5.33 -15.47 19.48
C PRO A 240 -5.16 -14.24 18.58
N ILE A 241 -4.72 -13.10 19.12
CA ILE A 241 -4.52 -11.86 18.38
C ILE A 241 -3.05 -11.43 18.49
N SER A 242 -2.44 -11.16 17.33
CA SER A 242 -1.18 -10.43 17.20
C SER A 242 -1.43 -9.10 16.48
N LEU A 243 -1.06 -8.00 17.10
CA LEU A 243 -1.20 -6.65 16.55
C LEU A 243 0.15 -6.10 16.11
N VAL A 244 0.15 -5.46 14.95
CA VAL A 244 1.15 -4.52 14.46
C VAL A 244 0.53 -3.13 14.56
N PRO A 245 0.56 -2.51 15.76
CA PRO A 245 -0.03 -1.18 15.97
C PRO A 245 0.91 -0.08 15.50
N LEU A 246 0.43 1.17 15.60
CA LEU A 246 1.21 2.38 15.31
C LEU A 246 2.56 2.40 16.04
N ASP A 247 2.65 1.80 17.23
CA ASP A 247 3.87 1.70 18.03
C ASP A 247 5.07 1.13 17.25
N ALA A 248 4.83 0.13 16.40
CA ALA A 248 5.89 -0.48 15.58
C ALA A 248 6.00 0.17 14.20
N THR A 249 4.89 0.63 13.61
CA THR A 249 4.91 1.21 12.26
C THR A 249 5.51 2.61 12.24
N ASP A 250 5.45 3.35 13.35
CA ASP A 250 6.09 4.66 13.50
C ASP A 250 7.62 4.59 13.30
N ASP A 251 8.25 3.43 13.55
CA ASP A 251 9.69 3.21 13.33
C ASP A 251 10.06 3.05 11.85
N VAL A 252 9.10 2.81 10.96
CA VAL A 252 9.30 2.47 9.54
C VAL A 252 8.58 3.45 8.60
N PRO A 253 8.98 4.74 8.58
CA PRO A 253 8.46 5.69 7.61
C PRO A 253 8.83 5.26 6.18
N ILE A 254 7.97 5.59 5.21
CA ILE A 254 8.25 5.32 3.79
C ILE A 254 9.52 6.06 3.37
N PRO A 255 10.52 5.39 2.78
CA PRO A 255 11.73 6.05 2.31
C PRO A 255 11.42 7.06 1.20
N PRO A 256 11.91 8.30 1.26
CA PRO A 256 11.66 9.28 0.20
C PRO A 256 12.25 8.84 -1.15
N GLU A 257 13.30 8.02 -1.14
CA GLU A 257 13.93 7.45 -2.34
C GLU A 257 13.26 6.14 -2.81
N LEU A 258 12.10 5.75 -2.26
CA LEU A 258 11.43 4.49 -2.63
C LEU A 258 11.16 4.40 -4.13
N ALA A 259 10.72 5.50 -4.76
CA ALA A 259 10.46 5.55 -6.21
C ALA A 259 11.71 5.17 -7.02
N ASP A 260 12.86 5.77 -6.69
CA ASP A 260 14.13 5.53 -7.37
C ASP A 260 14.60 4.08 -7.15
N ARG A 261 14.48 3.58 -5.92
CA ARG A 261 14.85 2.19 -5.57
C ARG A 261 14.00 1.15 -6.29
N LEU A 262 12.73 1.47 -6.58
CA LEU A 262 11.83 0.61 -7.34
C LEU A 262 12.14 0.68 -8.84
N ALA A 263 12.43 1.87 -9.37
CA ALA A 263 12.79 2.06 -10.78
C ALA A 263 14.03 1.26 -11.20
N GLU A 264 15.02 1.13 -10.30
CA GLU A 264 16.23 0.35 -10.56
C GLU A 264 15.96 -1.16 -10.76
N ASP A 265 14.83 -1.68 -10.28
CA ASP A 265 14.54 -3.13 -10.21
C ASP A 265 13.03 -3.44 -10.35
N HIS A 266 12.36 -2.80 -11.31
CA HIS A 266 10.91 -2.96 -11.58
C HIS A 266 10.56 -4.20 -12.43
N ALA A 267 11.44 -5.21 -12.47
CA ALA A 267 11.23 -6.40 -13.31
C ALA A 267 10.21 -7.39 -12.72
N ALA A 268 10.00 -7.35 -11.40
CA ALA A 268 9.05 -8.21 -10.70
C ALA A 268 7.70 -7.50 -10.53
N ALA A 269 6.62 -8.29 -10.49
CA ALA A 269 5.28 -7.74 -10.46
C ALA A 269 4.99 -6.80 -9.28
N GLY A 270 5.53 -7.11 -8.10
CA GLY A 270 5.32 -6.29 -6.90
C GLY A 270 6.01 -4.94 -7.01
N ALA A 271 7.28 -4.95 -7.43
CA ALA A 271 8.06 -3.73 -7.64
C ALA A 271 7.44 -2.83 -8.71
N ASP A 272 7.00 -3.40 -9.84
CA ASP A 272 6.37 -2.64 -10.92
C ASP A 272 5.00 -2.05 -10.53
N LEU A 273 4.16 -2.82 -9.80
CA LEU A 273 2.87 -2.32 -9.32
C LEU A 273 3.05 -1.16 -8.34
N LEU A 274 3.96 -1.31 -7.37
CA LEU A 274 4.21 -0.26 -6.38
C LEU A 274 4.85 0.96 -7.05
N TYR A 275 5.75 0.75 -8.01
CA TYR A 275 6.31 1.85 -8.79
C TYR A 275 5.22 2.61 -9.55
N GLU A 276 4.28 1.93 -10.20
CA GLU A 276 3.14 2.57 -10.85
C GLU A 276 2.30 3.39 -9.86
N LEU A 277 1.99 2.82 -8.68
CA LEU A 277 1.22 3.51 -7.65
C LEU A 277 1.94 4.78 -7.16
N VAL A 278 3.27 4.71 -6.95
CA VAL A 278 4.10 5.88 -6.62
C VAL A 278 4.05 6.94 -7.71
N GLN A 279 4.07 6.54 -8.98
CA GLN A 279 4.00 7.47 -10.09
C GLN A 279 2.60 8.07 -10.30
N ARG A 280 1.54 7.42 -9.80
CA ARG A 280 0.16 7.90 -9.93
C ARG A 280 -0.27 8.82 -8.79
N VAL A 281 0.16 8.53 -7.56
CA VAL A 281 -0.25 9.27 -6.36
C VAL A 281 0.92 9.45 -5.38
N PRO A 282 2.02 10.13 -5.79
CA PRO A 282 3.26 10.20 -5.01
C PRO A 282 3.04 10.73 -3.59
N ALA A 283 2.25 11.80 -3.44
CA ALA A 283 1.97 12.40 -2.13
C ALA A 283 1.26 11.45 -1.15
N ARG A 284 0.47 10.47 -1.64
CA ARG A 284 -0.23 9.52 -0.77
C ARG A 284 0.68 8.40 -0.28
N ILE A 285 1.81 8.14 -0.96
CA ILE A 285 2.77 7.09 -0.62
C ILE A 285 3.99 7.66 0.10
N THR A 286 4.64 8.66 -0.48
CA THR A 286 5.91 9.21 0.02
C THR A 286 5.73 10.55 0.73
N GLY A 287 4.48 10.94 1.00
CA GLY A 287 4.16 12.16 1.74
C GLY A 287 4.62 12.09 3.19
N GLU A 288 4.71 13.27 3.82
CA GLU A 288 5.04 13.36 5.24
C GLU A 288 4.03 12.56 6.10
N GLY A 289 4.55 11.78 7.04
CA GLY A 289 3.72 10.97 7.94
C GLY A 289 3.25 9.64 7.37
N GLN A 290 3.67 9.23 6.17
CA GLN A 290 3.40 7.90 5.64
C GLN A 290 4.38 6.86 6.20
N GLN A 291 3.86 5.70 6.60
CA GLN A 291 4.64 4.58 7.14
C GLN A 291 4.30 3.27 6.43
N LEU A 292 5.18 2.27 6.57
CA LEU A 292 4.90 0.89 6.17
C LEU A 292 3.97 0.24 7.19
N TRP A 293 2.66 0.51 7.09
CA TRP A 293 1.66 -0.03 8.01
C TRP A 293 1.31 -1.47 7.69
N ASP A 294 0.51 -1.68 6.64
CA ASP A 294 0.03 -2.98 6.21
C ASP A 294 1.16 -3.85 5.68
N GLU A 295 2.19 -3.22 5.12
CA GLU A 295 3.39 -3.90 4.63
C GLU A 295 4.18 -4.50 5.79
N LEU A 296 4.30 -3.82 6.93
CA LEU A 296 4.94 -4.39 8.13
C LEU A 296 4.10 -5.54 8.70
N ALA A 297 2.78 -5.39 8.73
CA ALA A 297 1.88 -6.48 9.13
C ALA A 297 2.03 -7.70 8.20
N ALA A 298 2.07 -7.51 6.89
CA ALA A 298 2.28 -8.57 5.91
C ALA A 298 3.65 -9.26 6.04
N LEU A 299 4.74 -8.49 6.16
CA LEU A 299 6.09 -9.03 6.30
C LEU A 299 6.26 -9.88 7.56
N THR A 300 5.65 -9.45 8.67
CA THR A 300 5.80 -10.13 9.97
C THR A 300 5.03 -11.45 10.08
N VAL A 301 4.18 -11.79 9.09
CA VAL A 301 3.53 -13.11 9.00
C VAL A 301 4.57 -14.24 8.89
N SER A 302 5.60 -14.06 8.05
CA SER A 302 6.66 -15.05 7.84
C SER A 302 8.02 -14.63 8.39
N ALA A 303 8.22 -13.34 8.66
CA ALA A 303 9.44 -12.78 9.23
C ALA A 303 9.17 -12.06 10.57
N PRO A 304 8.75 -12.79 11.63
CA PRO A 304 8.36 -12.18 12.90
C PRO A 304 9.51 -11.48 13.64
N ASP A 305 10.77 -11.78 13.28
CA ASP A 305 11.97 -11.19 13.90
C ASP A 305 12.27 -9.76 13.41
N LEU A 306 11.49 -9.23 12.45
CA LEU A 306 11.58 -7.83 12.00
C LEU A 306 11.10 -6.82 13.06
N VAL A 307 10.35 -7.29 14.05
CA VAL A 307 9.79 -6.48 15.13
C VAL A 307 10.07 -7.11 16.49
N SER A 308 10.06 -6.28 17.53
CA SER A 308 10.04 -6.77 18.91
C SER A 308 8.61 -7.04 19.34
N TRP A 309 8.35 -8.23 19.89
CA TRP A 309 7.03 -8.61 20.36
C TRP A 309 6.91 -8.60 21.89
N GLU A 310 5.76 -8.19 22.40
CA GLU A 310 5.39 -8.23 23.82
C GLU A 310 3.99 -8.84 23.98
N ASP A 311 3.79 -9.70 24.99
CA ASP A 311 2.44 -10.09 25.42
C ASP A 311 1.89 -9.03 26.38
N ALA A 312 0.76 -8.43 26.05
CA ALA A 312 0.10 -7.39 26.83
C ALA A 312 -1.35 -7.76 27.13
N THR A 313 -1.90 -7.23 28.24
CA THR A 313 -3.34 -7.31 28.53
C THR A 313 -4.02 -6.05 28.01
N LEU A 314 -4.78 -6.18 26.94
CA LEU A 314 -5.40 -5.06 26.22
C LEU A 314 -6.92 -5.09 26.27
N LEU A 315 -7.51 -3.91 26.36
CA LEU A 315 -8.95 -3.67 26.30
C LEU A 315 -9.25 -2.73 25.12
N ALA A 316 -10.18 -3.12 24.27
CA ALA A 316 -10.78 -2.23 23.28
C ALA A 316 -11.90 -1.42 23.93
N GLU A 317 -11.81 -0.10 23.83
CA GLU A 317 -12.85 0.84 24.26
C GLU A 317 -13.91 1.01 23.16
N VAL A 318 -15.09 1.53 23.54
CA VAL A 318 -16.21 1.74 22.61
C VAL A 318 -15.91 2.70 21.45
N THR A 319 -14.83 3.47 21.54
CA THR A 319 -14.37 4.41 20.51
C THR A 319 -13.40 3.76 19.50
N GLY A 320 -12.97 2.52 19.73
CA GLY A 320 -11.95 1.84 18.93
C GLY A 320 -10.54 2.02 19.49
N ARG A 321 -10.36 2.88 20.51
CA ARG A 321 -9.10 2.98 21.23
C ARG A 321 -8.77 1.66 21.91
N VAL A 322 -7.51 1.22 21.85
CA VAL A 322 -7.03 0.06 22.60
C VAL A 322 -6.05 0.52 23.66
N ILE A 323 -6.26 0.04 24.89
CA ILE A 323 -5.45 0.43 26.05
C ILE A 323 -4.96 -0.78 26.83
N ARG A 324 -3.83 -0.62 27.52
CA ARG A 324 -3.38 -1.59 28.53
C ARG A 324 -4.28 -1.51 29.76
N ALA A 325 -4.96 -2.61 30.09
CA ALA A 325 -5.87 -2.67 31.23
C ALA A 325 -5.99 -4.08 31.82
N GLU A 326 -6.02 -4.21 33.14
CA GLU A 326 -6.16 -5.52 33.82
C GLU A 326 -7.45 -6.27 33.44
N ALA A 327 -8.52 -5.53 33.10
CA ALA A 327 -9.80 -6.08 32.66
C ALA A 327 -9.83 -6.49 31.18
N GLY A 328 -8.72 -6.28 30.46
CA GLY A 328 -8.58 -6.68 29.07
C GLY A 328 -8.27 -8.17 28.90
N ARG A 329 -7.80 -8.52 27.71
CA ARG A 329 -7.39 -9.87 27.32
C ARG A 329 -5.93 -9.93 26.90
N PRO A 330 -5.29 -11.10 26.94
CA PRO A 330 -3.97 -11.28 26.34
C PRO A 330 -4.01 -11.02 24.82
N VAL A 331 -3.10 -10.16 24.37
CA VAL A 331 -2.82 -9.83 22.97
C VAL A 331 -1.31 -9.72 22.82
N ARG A 332 -0.76 -10.26 21.74
CA ARG A 332 0.65 -10.06 21.40
C ARG A 332 0.78 -8.80 20.56
N ILE A 333 1.66 -7.87 20.91
CA ILE A 333 1.83 -6.60 20.19
C ILE A 333 3.26 -6.41 19.72
N ALA A 334 3.44 -5.87 18.52
CA ALA A 334 4.72 -5.37 18.06
C ALA A 334 4.96 -4.00 18.72
N THR A 335 6.11 -3.82 19.38
CA THR A 335 6.44 -2.61 20.15
C THR A 335 7.52 -1.74 19.51
N SER A 336 8.22 -2.26 18.51
CA SER A 336 9.23 -1.55 17.72
C SER A 336 9.58 -2.36 16.48
N ALA A 337 10.12 -1.71 15.45
CA ALA A 337 10.57 -2.34 14.22
C ALA A 337 12.03 -2.00 13.91
N ASP A 338 12.78 -2.97 13.35
CA ASP A 338 14.10 -2.70 12.79
C ASP A 338 13.93 -2.08 11.40
N ARG A 339 14.03 -0.75 11.33
CA ARG A 339 13.81 0.00 10.10
C ARG A 339 14.62 -0.51 8.91
N GLU A 340 15.93 -0.69 9.08
CA GLU A 340 16.80 -1.10 7.97
C GLU A 340 16.46 -2.52 7.51
N ALA A 341 16.19 -3.43 8.45
CA ALA A 341 15.80 -4.80 8.14
C ALA A 341 14.44 -4.86 7.45
N VAL A 342 13.46 -4.07 7.89
CA VAL A 342 12.12 -3.99 7.30
C VAL A 342 12.19 -3.43 5.88
N GLU A 343 12.89 -2.32 5.65
CA GLU A 343 13.04 -1.75 4.32
C GLU A 343 13.72 -2.74 3.35
N ALA A 344 14.74 -3.46 3.82
CA ALA A 344 15.42 -4.49 3.04
C ALA A 344 14.50 -5.69 2.73
N ALA A 345 13.72 -6.14 3.73
CA ALA A 345 12.78 -7.23 3.56
C ALA A 345 11.64 -6.85 2.61
N PHE A 346 11.11 -5.64 2.73
CA PHE A 346 10.05 -5.10 1.88
C PHE A 346 10.47 -5.08 0.41
N LEU A 347 11.58 -4.42 0.08
CA LEU A 347 12.09 -4.38 -1.29
C LEU A 347 12.49 -5.76 -1.79
N GLY A 348 13.07 -6.58 -0.91
CA GLY A 348 13.35 -7.98 -1.21
C GLY A 348 12.11 -8.74 -1.66
N ALA A 349 11.00 -8.61 -0.92
CA ALA A 349 9.73 -9.28 -1.22
C ALA A 349 9.12 -8.79 -2.55
N LEU A 350 9.11 -7.47 -2.80
CA LEU A 350 8.57 -6.88 -4.03
C LEU A 350 9.30 -7.33 -5.29
N ARG A 351 10.58 -7.70 -5.16
CA ARG A 351 11.46 -8.14 -6.26
C ARG A 351 11.36 -9.64 -6.55
N VAL A 352 10.48 -10.37 -5.85
CA VAL A 352 10.29 -11.82 -6.06
C VAL A 352 9.15 -12.10 -7.03
N GLY A 353 9.38 -13.06 -7.93
CA GLY A 353 8.36 -13.64 -8.79
C GLY A 353 8.44 -13.20 -10.25
N ALA A 354 7.42 -13.57 -11.01
CA ALA A 354 7.32 -13.18 -12.42
C ALA A 354 6.98 -11.69 -12.56
N PRO A 355 7.30 -11.08 -13.71
CA PRO A 355 6.81 -9.74 -14.07
C PRO A 355 5.28 -9.67 -14.06
N ARG A 356 4.75 -8.45 -14.01
CA ARG A 356 3.33 -8.19 -14.21
C ARG A 356 2.83 -8.67 -15.57
N VAL A 357 1.54 -8.97 -15.63
CA VAL A 357 0.86 -9.29 -16.90
C VAL A 357 0.93 -8.09 -17.83
N THR A 358 0.78 -6.88 -17.28
CA THR A 358 0.90 -5.62 -18.02
C THR A 358 1.91 -4.70 -17.32
N PRO A 359 3.21 -4.75 -17.70
CA PRO A 359 4.23 -3.89 -17.10
C PRO A 359 3.90 -2.40 -17.28
N PHE A 360 4.16 -1.62 -16.24
CA PHE A 360 4.00 -0.18 -16.26
C PHE A 360 5.21 0.50 -16.88
N GLU A 361 4.94 1.46 -17.75
CA GLU A 361 5.94 2.28 -18.39
C GLU A 361 5.49 3.74 -18.31
N PRO A 362 6.26 4.62 -17.66
CA PRO A 362 5.97 6.05 -17.65
C PRO A 362 5.77 6.60 -19.08
N ALA A 363 4.89 7.57 -19.19
CA ALA A 363 4.60 8.28 -20.43
C ALA A 363 5.65 9.35 -20.76
N GLY A 364 6.54 9.64 -19.82
CA GLY A 364 7.62 10.61 -19.91
C GLY A 364 7.90 11.20 -18.53
N ALA A 365 8.87 12.12 -18.49
CA ALA A 365 9.15 12.94 -17.32
C ALA A 365 9.38 14.38 -17.76
N PHE A 366 8.98 15.33 -16.91
CA PHE A 366 9.28 16.73 -17.13
C PHE A 366 9.43 17.49 -15.83
N THR A 367 10.26 18.53 -15.88
CA THR A 367 10.52 19.43 -14.76
C THR A 367 9.84 20.77 -15.01
N ALA A 368 8.92 21.14 -14.13
CA ALA A 368 8.41 22.50 -14.05
C ALA A 368 9.23 23.31 -13.04
N ARG A 369 9.64 24.52 -13.42
CA ARG A 369 10.46 25.40 -12.58
C ARG A 369 9.77 26.73 -12.33
N TRP A 370 9.79 27.15 -11.07
CA TRP A 370 9.43 28.49 -10.64
C TRP A 370 10.63 29.23 -10.05
N ASP A 371 11.07 30.29 -10.74
CA ASP A 371 12.22 31.11 -10.34
C ASP A 371 11.84 32.42 -9.62
N GLY A 372 10.55 32.65 -9.39
CA GLY A 372 10.00 33.90 -8.86
C GLY A 372 9.43 34.85 -9.91
N SER A 373 9.60 34.53 -11.20
CA SER A 373 9.11 35.33 -12.32
C SER A 373 8.49 34.51 -13.44
N THR A 374 9.08 33.35 -13.74
CA THR A 374 8.75 32.54 -14.91
C THR A 374 8.34 31.15 -14.46
N CYS A 375 7.21 30.69 -15.00
CA CYS A 375 6.80 29.29 -14.94
C CYS A 375 7.30 28.60 -16.21
N ALA A 376 8.40 27.86 -16.09
CA ALA A 376 9.03 27.16 -17.21
C ALA A 376 8.80 25.65 -17.07
N LEU A 377 8.79 24.94 -18.20
CA LEU A 377 8.73 23.49 -18.24
C LEU A 377 9.82 22.99 -19.19
N GLU A 378 10.58 22.01 -18.73
CA GLU A 378 11.60 21.28 -19.48
C GLU A 378 11.20 19.82 -19.55
N MET A 379 11.26 19.22 -20.75
CA MET A 379 10.93 17.83 -20.97
C MET A 379 12.19 16.99 -21.01
N ASP A 380 12.19 15.88 -20.28
CA ASP A 380 13.29 14.91 -20.28
C ASP A 380 13.04 13.84 -21.34
N GLY A 381 13.11 14.24 -22.61
CA GLY A 381 12.91 13.37 -23.78
C GLY A 381 11.50 13.44 -24.38
N ASP A 382 11.06 12.32 -24.97
CA ASP A 382 9.76 12.24 -25.65
C ASP A 382 8.63 12.05 -24.62
N LEU A 383 7.50 12.72 -24.87
CA LEU A 383 6.29 12.67 -24.04
C LEU A 383 5.14 12.08 -24.85
N ARG A 384 4.45 11.08 -24.29
CA ARG A 384 3.27 10.43 -24.87
C ARG A 384 2.05 10.53 -23.95
N ALA A 385 0.89 10.11 -24.45
CA ALA A 385 -0.29 9.95 -23.60
C ALA A 385 -0.07 8.86 -22.54
N GLY A 386 -0.55 9.09 -21.33
CA GLY A 386 -0.38 8.23 -20.16
C GLY A 386 0.08 9.01 -18.91
N VAL A 387 0.52 8.29 -17.87
CA VAL A 387 1.03 8.86 -16.63
C VAL A 387 2.49 9.28 -16.80
N ALA A 388 2.79 10.56 -16.61
CA ALA A 388 4.13 11.11 -16.65
C ALA A 388 4.55 11.62 -15.27
N THR A 389 5.84 11.51 -14.97
CA THR A 389 6.43 12.05 -13.75
C THR A 389 6.61 13.56 -13.89
N LEU A 390 6.18 14.31 -12.89
CA LEU A 390 6.41 15.74 -12.79
C LEU A 390 7.38 16.01 -11.65
N THR A 391 8.42 16.78 -11.92
CA THR A 391 9.25 17.38 -10.88
C THR A 391 8.98 18.88 -10.83
N PHE A 392 8.59 19.40 -9.67
CA PHE A 392 8.43 20.82 -9.45
C PHE A 392 9.60 21.38 -8.65
N GLU A 393 10.38 22.25 -9.27
CA GLU A 393 11.46 22.96 -8.61
C GLU A 393 11.04 24.39 -8.25
N ASN A 394 11.07 24.71 -6.96
CA ASN A 394 10.83 26.04 -6.44
C ASN A 394 12.10 26.63 -5.84
N SER A 395 12.68 27.64 -6.49
CA SER A 395 13.92 28.27 -6.02
C SER A 395 13.67 29.49 -5.13
N THR A 396 12.41 29.81 -4.80
CA THR A 396 12.07 31.10 -4.17
C THR A 396 11.99 31.05 -2.64
N GLY A 397 11.92 29.85 -2.05
CA GLY A 397 11.70 29.69 -0.61
C GLY A 397 10.37 30.31 -0.15
N LYS A 398 9.35 30.28 -1.02
CA LYS A 398 8.00 30.78 -0.75
C LYS A 398 6.98 29.74 -1.22
N PRO A 399 5.80 29.65 -0.58
CA PRO A 399 4.75 28.74 -1.00
C PRO A 399 4.44 28.88 -2.48
N ALA A 400 4.54 27.78 -3.20
CA ALA A 400 4.29 27.70 -4.63
C ALA A 400 3.87 26.30 -5.03
N GLY A 401 3.11 26.18 -6.11
CA GLY A 401 2.85 24.91 -6.78
C GLY A 401 2.81 25.09 -8.28
N VAL A 402 2.62 24.00 -8.99
CA VAL A 402 2.37 23.96 -10.42
C VAL A 402 1.24 22.99 -10.70
N GLU A 403 0.34 23.42 -11.57
CA GLU A 403 -0.71 22.58 -12.15
C GLU A 403 -0.47 22.43 -13.65
N ILE A 404 -0.62 21.22 -14.19
CA ILE A 404 -0.57 21.02 -15.64
C ILE A 404 -2.00 21.08 -16.18
N ALA A 405 -2.34 22.21 -16.80
CA ALA A 405 -3.65 22.39 -17.40
C ALA A 405 -3.67 21.90 -18.84
N GLY A 406 -4.69 21.14 -19.21
CA GLY A 406 -5.01 20.78 -20.60
C GLY A 406 -6.18 21.60 -21.15
N ILE A 407 -6.26 21.70 -22.48
CA ILE A 407 -7.29 22.46 -23.19
C ILE A 407 -8.10 21.53 -24.10
N ARG A 408 -9.41 21.45 -23.87
CA ARG A 408 -10.35 20.78 -24.78
C ARG A 408 -10.65 21.67 -25.99
N GLU A 409 -10.58 21.09 -27.18
CA GLU A 409 -10.99 21.77 -28.41
C GLU A 409 -12.47 22.23 -28.33
N PRO A 410 -12.84 23.37 -28.94
CA PRO A 410 -12.03 24.23 -29.80
C PRO A 410 -11.31 25.38 -29.06
N ARG A 411 -11.20 25.30 -27.72
CA ARG A 411 -10.58 26.37 -26.90
C ARG A 411 -9.07 26.42 -27.10
N THR A 412 -8.50 27.54 -26.70
CA THR A 412 -7.07 27.86 -26.90
C THR A 412 -6.36 28.15 -25.59
N TRP A 413 -5.05 27.93 -25.57
CA TRP A 413 -4.21 28.30 -24.42
C TRP A 413 -4.29 29.80 -24.09
N GLN A 414 -4.50 30.66 -25.10
CA GLN A 414 -4.69 32.10 -24.88
C GLN A 414 -5.97 32.39 -24.08
N GLU A 415 -7.07 31.69 -24.37
CA GLU A 415 -8.31 31.83 -23.58
C GLU A 415 -8.11 31.42 -22.12
N LEU A 416 -7.28 30.40 -21.83
CA LEU A 416 -6.88 30.08 -20.45
C LEU A 416 -6.10 31.22 -19.81
N ARG A 417 -5.08 31.76 -20.49
CA ARG A 417 -4.29 32.88 -19.97
C ARG A 417 -5.15 34.09 -19.62
N ASP A 418 -6.15 34.38 -20.44
CA ASP A 418 -7.06 35.51 -20.25
C ASP A 418 -8.06 35.25 -19.10
N LEU A 419 -8.42 33.99 -18.85
CA LEU A 419 -9.31 33.58 -17.77
C LEU A 419 -8.63 33.59 -16.39
N LEU A 420 -7.40 33.07 -16.28
CA LEU A 420 -6.72 32.82 -15.01
C LEU A 420 -6.73 34.01 -14.02
N PRO A 421 -6.51 35.29 -14.43
CA PRO A 421 -6.55 36.42 -13.50
C PRO A 421 -7.95 36.73 -12.92
N THR A 422 -9.00 36.12 -13.47
CA THR A 422 -10.40 36.33 -13.08
C THR A 422 -11.00 35.13 -12.36
N LEU A 423 -10.26 34.01 -12.30
CA LEU A 423 -10.72 32.76 -11.74
C LEU A 423 -10.69 32.85 -10.21
N ASP A 424 -11.84 32.60 -9.59
CA ASP A 424 -11.96 32.37 -8.16
C ASP A 424 -12.26 30.88 -7.93
N ILE A 425 -11.21 30.12 -7.62
CA ILE A 425 -11.28 28.66 -7.49
C ILE A 425 -12.04 28.19 -6.24
N GLU A 426 -12.32 29.08 -5.28
CA GLU A 426 -13.17 28.70 -4.13
C GLU A 426 -14.64 28.70 -4.47
N THR A 427 -15.06 29.65 -5.30
CA THR A 427 -16.48 29.94 -5.49
C THR A 427 -16.98 29.53 -6.87
N ALA A 428 -16.07 29.24 -7.81
CA ALA A 428 -16.41 28.82 -9.16
C ALA A 428 -15.72 27.49 -9.51
N PRO A 429 -16.47 26.49 -10.02
CA PRO A 429 -15.86 25.29 -10.57
C PRO A 429 -15.01 25.67 -11.79
N LEU A 430 -13.91 24.92 -12.00
CA LEU A 430 -13.13 25.03 -13.22
C LEU A 430 -14.03 24.81 -14.44
N PRO A 431 -13.96 25.66 -15.47
CA PRO A 431 -14.68 25.44 -16.71
C PRO A 431 -14.40 24.04 -17.28
N ASP A 432 -15.45 23.41 -17.79
CA ASP A 432 -15.43 22.05 -18.33
C ASP A 432 -14.52 21.86 -19.56
N TRP A 433 -13.98 22.93 -20.14
CA TRP A 433 -13.00 22.84 -21.23
C TRP A 433 -11.54 22.84 -20.75
N ILE A 434 -11.31 23.09 -19.46
CA ILE A 434 -10.01 22.94 -18.81
C ILE A 434 -9.91 21.51 -18.29
N ILE A 435 -8.77 20.89 -18.53
CA ILE A 435 -8.41 19.59 -17.99
C ILE A 435 -7.43 19.86 -16.86
N ASP A 436 -7.75 19.42 -15.65
CA ASP A 436 -6.78 19.24 -14.58
C ASP A 436 -6.04 17.93 -14.89
N ALA A 437 -4.76 18.03 -15.24
CA ALA A 437 -3.95 16.86 -15.57
C ALA A 437 -3.13 16.40 -14.36
N GLY A 438 -3.04 17.20 -13.31
CA GLY A 438 -2.25 16.95 -12.11
C GLY A 438 -1.11 17.95 -11.93
N GLY A 439 -0.55 17.95 -10.72
CA GLY A 439 0.40 18.97 -10.29
C GLY A 439 1.29 18.53 -9.13
N ALA A 440 2.02 19.49 -8.60
CA ALA A 440 2.87 19.36 -7.42
C ALA A 440 2.90 20.69 -6.66
N ALA A 441 2.97 20.64 -5.33
CA ALA A 441 2.99 21.84 -4.50
C ALA A 441 4.05 21.76 -3.40
N ASP A 442 4.80 22.86 -3.24
CA ASP A 442 5.64 23.19 -2.09
C ASP A 442 4.87 24.20 -1.22
N GLU A 443 3.89 23.70 -0.46
CA GLU A 443 3.07 24.53 0.41
C GLU A 443 3.81 25.14 1.61
N PRO A 444 4.78 24.46 2.27
CA PRO A 444 5.60 25.09 3.30
C PRO A 444 6.46 26.23 2.73
N GLY A 445 6.71 26.23 1.41
CA GLY A 445 7.67 27.13 0.78
C GLY A 445 9.09 26.82 1.21
N ALA A 446 9.39 25.55 1.53
CA ALA A 446 10.73 25.13 1.94
C ALA A 446 11.74 25.29 0.78
N GLY A 447 11.25 25.37 -0.45
CA GLY A 447 12.03 25.31 -1.67
C GLY A 447 12.52 23.90 -1.96
N GLY A 448 13.16 23.73 -3.12
CA GLY A 448 13.71 22.44 -3.54
C GLY A 448 12.86 21.77 -4.61
N SER A 449 12.91 20.44 -4.65
CA SER A 449 12.33 19.60 -5.70
C SER A 449 11.23 18.72 -5.11
N ILE A 450 10.01 18.90 -5.58
CA ILE A 450 8.83 18.13 -5.17
C ILE A 450 8.40 17.25 -6.34
N MET A 451 8.12 15.97 -6.07
CA MET A 451 7.54 15.08 -7.06
C MET A 451 6.02 15.24 -7.14
N GLY A 452 5.49 15.20 -8.35
CA GLY A 452 4.08 15.09 -8.67
C GLY A 452 3.88 14.15 -9.84
N SER A 453 2.64 14.06 -10.27
CA SER A 453 2.21 13.13 -11.31
C SER A 453 1.21 13.80 -12.22
N VAL A 454 1.28 13.49 -13.52
CA VAL A 454 0.41 14.09 -14.52
C VAL A 454 -0.14 13.01 -15.43
N THR A 455 -1.46 12.99 -15.63
CA THR A 455 -2.11 12.08 -16.57
C THR A 455 -2.45 12.82 -17.85
N LEU A 456 -1.83 12.42 -18.95
CA LEU A 456 -1.92 13.08 -20.24
C LEU A 456 -2.72 12.27 -21.25
N GLU A 457 -3.57 12.95 -22.00
CA GLU A 457 -4.20 12.45 -23.22
C GLU A 457 -3.60 13.18 -24.44
N ALA A 458 -4.01 12.80 -25.64
CA ALA A 458 -3.66 13.56 -26.84
C ALA A 458 -4.31 14.96 -26.78
N GLY A 459 -3.49 16.03 -26.82
CA GLY A 459 -4.03 17.37 -26.64
C GLY A 459 -2.96 18.45 -26.40
N THR A 460 -3.43 19.67 -26.11
CA THR A 460 -2.57 20.80 -25.73
C THR A 460 -2.59 21.00 -24.23
N TYR A 461 -1.41 21.05 -23.62
CA TYR A 461 -1.21 21.21 -22.19
C TYR A 461 -0.20 22.32 -21.89
N GLY A 462 -0.09 22.76 -20.65
CA GLY A 462 0.97 23.66 -20.22
C GLY A 462 0.99 23.83 -18.70
N PRO A 463 2.12 24.30 -18.13
CA PRO A 463 2.22 24.52 -16.70
C PRO A 463 1.54 25.83 -16.30
N VAL A 464 0.89 25.83 -15.14
CA VAL A 464 0.33 27.00 -14.47
C VAL A 464 0.89 27.03 -13.05
N CYS A 465 1.88 27.89 -12.80
CA CYS A 465 2.45 28.02 -11.46
C CYS A 465 1.52 28.86 -10.59
N MET A 466 1.25 28.38 -9.37
CA MET A 466 0.35 28.97 -8.38
C MET A 466 1.19 29.49 -7.21
N ILE A 467 1.23 30.80 -7.01
CA ILE A 467 2.18 31.43 -6.09
C ILE A 467 1.48 32.11 -4.94
N GLY A 468 1.96 31.86 -3.73
CA GLY A 468 1.40 32.38 -2.49
C GLY A 468 0.59 31.34 -1.74
N SER A 469 -0.03 31.78 -0.65
CA SER A 469 -0.94 30.97 0.14
C SER A 469 -2.34 31.53 -0.01
N TRP A 470 -3.32 30.66 0.10
CA TRP A 470 -4.72 31.04 0.06
C TRP A 470 -5.04 32.13 1.12
N PRO A 471 -5.79 33.22 0.80
CA PRO A 471 -6.53 33.54 -0.44
C PRO A 471 -5.73 34.19 -1.58
N ASP A 472 -4.49 34.60 -1.34
CA ASP A 472 -3.76 35.51 -2.22
C ASP A 472 -2.97 34.79 -3.34
N VAL A 473 -3.49 33.67 -3.83
CA VAL A 473 -2.83 32.84 -4.85
C VAL A 473 -2.85 33.56 -6.21
N LYS A 474 -1.69 33.59 -6.87
CA LYS A 474 -1.53 34.15 -8.22
C LYS A 474 -1.14 33.08 -9.22
N PHE A 475 -1.80 33.09 -10.38
CA PHE A 475 -1.55 32.17 -11.48
C PHE A 475 -0.56 32.73 -12.49
N HIS A 476 0.45 31.93 -12.84
CA HIS A 476 1.49 32.25 -13.81
C HIS A 476 1.55 31.17 -14.89
N PRO A 477 0.84 31.32 -16.01
CA PRO A 477 0.84 30.33 -17.09
C PRO A 477 2.15 30.34 -17.89
N GLY A 478 2.79 29.18 -18.00
CA GLY A 478 3.96 28.96 -18.84
C GLY A 478 3.62 28.72 -20.31
N GLN A 479 4.58 28.21 -21.09
CA GLN A 479 4.38 27.90 -22.51
C GLN A 479 3.64 26.56 -22.68
N PRO A 480 2.67 26.47 -23.60
CA PRO A 480 1.98 25.22 -23.86
C PRO A 480 2.85 24.27 -24.70
N PHE A 481 2.55 22.99 -24.60
CA PHE A 481 3.09 21.90 -25.38
C PHE A 481 1.98 20.99 -25.91
N VAL A 482 2.31 20.11 -26.86
CA VAL A 482 1.36 19.20 -27.48
C VAL A 482 1.77 17.77 -27.18
N VAL A 483 0.83 16.97 -26.68
CA VAL A 483 0.95 15.52 -26.56
C VAL A 483 0.34 14.92 -27.83
N ALA A 484 1.17 14.20 -28.59
CA ALA A 484 0.73 13.57 -29.82
C ALA A 484 -0.27 12.45 -29.53
N ALA A 485 -1.18 12.21 -30.49
CA ALA A 485 -1.97 10.99 -30.49
C ALA A 485 -1.05 9.76 -30.62
N PRO A 486 -1.35 8.66 -29.90
CA PRO A 486 -0.53 7.45 -29.89
C PRO A 486 -0.41 6.76 -31.26
#